data_AF-A0A7S0VJA3-F1
#
_entry.id   AF-A0A7S0VJA3-F1
#
_cell.length_a   1.000
_cell.length_b   1.000
_cell.length_c   1.000
_cell.angle_alpha   90.00
_cell.angle_beta   90.00
_cell.angle_gamma   90.00
#
_symmetry.space_group_name_H-M   'P 1'
#
loop_
_entity.id
_entity.type
_entity.pdbx_description
1 polymer ?
#
loop_
_entity_poly.entity_id
_entity_poly.type
_entity_poly.pdbx_seq_one_letter_code
_entity_poly.pdbx_strand_id
1 'polypeptide(L)'
;EEEAGGAGSVRRHALPDAGPIGVCLEYDPRELSLYPPTLVHTLAFRNRGPEAVSRFVCKAAVPKHMAVQISPPSLTDLPPDGETESTQTIRLSGVERGKALKVRLRVEYEL
;
A
#
# COMPACT_ATOMS: atom_id res chain seq x y z
N GLU A 1 0.73 35.20 16.10
CA GLU A 1 1.43 35.03 14.80
C GLU A 1 2.64 34.18 15.07
N GLU A 2 2.91 33.07 14.40
CA GLU A 2 2.52 32.61 13.07
C GLU A 2 2.64 31.07 13.05
N GLU A 3 1.67 30.40 12.47
CA GLU A 3 1.68 28.95 12.25
C GLU A 3 2.69 28.57 11.17
N ALA A 4 3.42 27.47 11.37
CA ALA A 4 4.10 26.76 10.29
C ALA A 4 3.91 25.25 10.48
N GLY A 5 2.67 24.80 10.28
CA GLY A 5 2.34 23.39 10.09
C GLY A 5 2.90 22.90 8.75
N GLY A 6 4.08 22.30 8.77
CA GLY A 6 4.66 21.64 7.60
C GLY A 6 3.85 20.40 7.21
N ALA A 7 2.83 20.58 6.37
CA ALA A 7 2.09 19.48 5.77
C ALA A 7 3.03 18.65 4.89
N GLY A 8 3.34 17.43 5.36
CA GLY A 8 4.24 16.48 4.69
C GLY A 8 3.79 16.14 3.27
N SER A 9 4.76 15.92 2.39
CA SER A 9 4.57 15.68 0.95
C SER A 9 4.07 14.25 0.67
N VAL A 10 3.07 13.75 1.40
CA VAL A 10 2.49 12.43 1.16
C VAL A 10 1.82 12.43 -0.21
N ARG A 11 2.24 11.54 -1.10
CA ARG A 11 1.66 11.34 -2.41
C ARG A 11 0.77 10.12 -2.38
N ARG A 12 -0.36 10.19 -3.08
CA ARG A 12 -1.29 9.08 -3.29
C ARG A 12 -1.36 8.77 -4.78
N HIS A 13 -1.24 7.50 -5.12
CA HIS A 13 -1.24 7.01 -6.50
C HIS A 13 -2.22 5.84 -6.62
N ALA A 14 -3.24 5.99 -7.45
CA ALA A 14 -4.18 4.91 -7.73
C ALA A 14 -3.50 3.81 -8.55
N LEU A 15 -3.63 2.57 -8.11
CA LEU A 15 -3.20 1.38 -8.82
C LEU A 15 -4.39 0.76 -9.56
N PRO A 16 -4.15 -0.13 -10.53
CA PRO A 16 -5.23 -0.90 -11.14
C PRO A 16 -6.04 -1.67 -10.08
N ASP A 17 -7.35 -1.61 -10.20
CA ASP A 17 -8.28 -2.28 -9.28
C ASP A 17 -8.13 -3.82 -9.40
N ALA A 18 -8.36 -4.51 -8.28
CA ALA A 18 -8.34 -5.98 -8.18
C ALA A 18 -9.78 -6.50 -8.00
N GLY A 19 -10.52 -6.58 -9.11
CA GLY A 19 -11.96 -6.87 -9.05
C GLY A 19 -12.73 -5.68 -8.44
N PRO A 20 -13.53 -5.89 -7.39
CA PRO A 20 -14.21 -4.79 -6.69
C PRO A 20 -13.27 -3.99 -5.78
N ILE A 21 -12.04 -4.46 -5.53
CA ILE A 21 -11.11 -3.80 -4.61
C ILE A 21 -10.32 -2.71 -5.33
N GLY A 22 -10.61 -1.46 -5.02
CA GLY A 22 -9.78 -0.32 -5.39
C GLY A 22 -8.51 -0.27 -4.55
N VAL A 23 -7.38 0.00 -5.18
CA VAL A 23 -6.06 0.01 -4.52
C VAL A 23 -5.37 1.37 -4.71
N CYS A 24 -4.88 1.95 -3.63
CA CYS A 24 -4.08 3.17 -3.61
C CYS A 24 -2.72 2.90 -2.95
N LEU A 25 -1.66 3.43 -3.54
CA LEU A 25 -0.34 3.50 -2.95
C LEU A 25 -0.09 4.90 -2.41
N GLU A 26 0.24 5.00 -1.13
CA GLU A 26 0.62 6.22 -0.45
C GLU A 26 2.09 6.17 -0.05
N TYR A 27 2.82 7.25 -0.28
CA TYR A 27 4.24 7.32 0.05
C TYR A 27 4.71 8.76 0.21
N ASP A 28 5.70 8.97 1.07
CA ASP A 28 6.48 10.21 1.08
C ASP A 28 7.71 10.02 0.16
N PRO A 29 7.85 10.81 -0.93
CA PRO A 29 8.98 10.69 -1.86
C PRO A 29 10.34 11.05 -1.22
N ARG A 30 10.34 11.68 -0.04
CA ARG A 30 11.53 12.08 0.71
C ARG A 30 11.97 10.98 1.69
N GLU A 31 11.08 10.04 2.00
CA GLU A 31 11.32 8.99 2.99
C GLU A 31 12.00 7.78 2.33
N LEU A 32 13.33 7.87 2.21
CA LEU A 32 14.18 6.74 1.83
C LEU A 32 15.23 6.54 2.94
N SER A 33 15.18 5.39 3.63
CA SER A 33 16.28 5.01 4.52
C SER A 33 17.52 4.69 3.69
N LEU A 34 18.68 5.21 4.08
CA LEU A 34 19.90 5.15 3.28
C LEU A 34 20.67 3.83 3.42
N TYR A 35 20.47 3.08 4.51
CA TYR A 35 21.27 1.88 4.82
C TYR A 35 20.46 0.79 5.57
N PRO A 36 20.08 -0.31 4.91
CA PRO A 36 20.01 -0.47 3.45
C PRO A 36 18.95 0.45 2.82
N PRO A 37 19.06 0.79 1.52
CA PRO A 37 18.03 1.50 0.78
C PRO A 37 16.66 0.87 1.00
N THR A 38 15.80 1.58 1.74
CA THR A 38 14.49 1.08 2.14
C THR A 38 13.42 2.11 1.83
N LEU A 39 12.38 1.65 1.15
CA LEU A 39 11.16 2.42 0.91
C LEU A 39 10.05 1.91 1.82
N VAL A 40 9.31 2.82 2.42
CA VAL A 40 8.11 2.54 3.20
C VAL A 40 6.93 3.18 2.50
N HIS A 41 5.92 2.37 2.21
CA HIS A 41 4.69 2.82 1.57
C HIS A 41 3.49 2.29 2.34
N THR A 42 2.37 2.97 2.21
CA THR A 42 1.08 2.50 2.72
C THR A 42 0.23 2.09 1.53
N LEU A 43 -0.27 0.87 1.54
CA LEU A 43 -1.29 0.39 0.64
C LEU A 43 -2.65 0.62 1.29
N ALA A 44 -3.57 1.20 0.53
CA ALA A 44 -4.92 1.55 0.93
C ALA A 44 -5.90 0.79 0.02
N PHE A 45 -6.77 -0.03 0.61
CA PHE A 45 -7.69 -0.91 -0.08
C PHE A 45 -9.12 -0.57 0.27
N ARG A 46 -9.96 -0.39 -0.75
CA ARG A 46 -11.36 -0.01 -0.59
C ARG A 46 -12.23 -0.89 -1.46
N ASN A 47 -13.21 -1.56 -0.88
CA ASN A 47 -14.18 -2.34 -1.64
C ASN A 47 -15.17 -1.39 -2.32
N ARG A 48 -15.12 -1.29 -3.64
CA ARG A 48 -16.04 -0.48 -4.46
C ARG A 48 -17.21 -1.29 -5.01
N GLY A 49 -17.29 -2.57 -4.65
CA GLY A 49 -18.38 -3.45 -5.03
C GLY A 49 -19.60 -3.31 -4.12
N PRO A 50 -20.77 -3.80 -4.57
CA PRO A 50 -22.01 -3.75 -3.81
C PRO A 50 -22.12 -4.83 -2.73
N GLU A 51 -21.26 -5.85 -2.76
CA GLU A 51 -21.22 -6.95 -1.78
C GLU A 51 -20.07 -6.73 -0.81
N ALA A 52 -20.27 -7.10 0.46
CA ALA A 52 -19.21 -7.07 1.45
C ALA A 52 -18.09 -8.04 1.07
N VAL A 53 -16.85 -7.68 1.37
CA VAL A 53 -15.69 -8.54 1.15
C VAL A 53 -15.16 -8.98 2.50
N SER A 54 -14.93 -10.29 2.69
CA SER A 54 -14.38 -10.84 3.93
C SER A 54 -13.06 -11.57 3.67
N ARG A 55 -12.33 -11.87 4.76
CA ARG A 55 -11.03 -12.55 4.74
C ARG A 55 -10.02 -11.93 3.77
N PHE A 56 -10.04 -10.61 3.67
CA PHE A 56 -9.15 -9.85 2.82
C PHE A 56 -7.69 -10.08 3.21
N VAL A 57 -6.87 -10.45 2.22
CA VAL A 57 -5.42 -10.62 2.36
C VAL A 57 -4.71 -10.01 1.15
N CYS A 58 -3.73 -9.13 1.40
CA CYS A 58 -2.77 -8.72 0.39
C CYS A 58 -1.41 -9.38 0.62
N LYS A 59 -0.86 -9.98 -0.45
CA LYS A 59 0.48 -10.53 -0.51
C LYS A 59 1.32 -9.71 -1.49
N ALA A 60 2.62 -9.60 -1.22
CA ALA A 60 3.55 -8.94 -2.12
C ALA A 60 4.70 -9.89 -2.51
N ALA A 61 5.11 -9.80 -3.77
CA ALA A 61 6.32 -10.45 -4.27
C ALA A 61 7.23 -9.41 -4.92
N VAL A 62 8.53 -9.57 -4.68
CA VAL A 62 9.59 -8.69 -5.15
C VAL A 62 10.70 -9.50 -5.81
N PRO A 63 11.56 -8.88 -6.63
CA PRO A 63 12.76 -9.53 -7.16
C PRO A 63 13.65 -10.13 -6.07
N LYS A 64 14.39 -11.20 -6.39
CA LYS A 64 15.22 -11.96 -5.43
C LYS A 64 16.24 -11.13 -4.64
N HIS A 65 16.74 -10.03 -5.22
CA HIS A 65 17.71 -9.15 -4.55
C HIS A 65 17.07 -8.21 -3.52
N MET A 66 15.74 -8.13 -3.49
CA MET A 66 14.98 -7.28 -2.58
C MET A 66 14.35 -8.11 -1.46
N ALA A 67 14.08 -7.44 -0.35
CA ALA A 67 13.24 -7.97 0.72
C ALA A 67 11.94 -7.18 0.82
N VAL A 68 10.86 -7.87 1.17
CA VAL A 68 9.54 -7.26 1.41
C VAL A 68 9.02 -7.66 2.77
N GLN A 69 8.49 -6.69 3.50
CA GLN A 69 7.70 -6.89 4.71
C GLN A 69 6.37 -6.19 4.52
N ILE A 70 5.27 -6.86 4.84
CA ILE A 70 3.92 -6.31 4.81
C ILE A 70 3.36 -6.41 6.23
N SER A 71 2.80 -5.31 6.74
CA SER A 71 2.08 -5.33 8.01
C SER A 71 0.76 -6.09 7.83
N PRO A 72 0.18 -6.62 8.93
CA PRO A 72 -1.20 -7.04 8.91
C PRO A 72 -2.11 -5.92 8.38
N PRO A 73 -3.22 -6.26 7.69
CA PRO A 73 -4.24 -5.29 7.33
C PRO A 73 -4.91 -4.72 8.58
N SER A 74 -5.26 -3.44 8.53
CA SER A 74 -6.07 -2.82 9.58
C SER A 74 -7.46 -3.45 9.67
N LEU A 75 -7.99 -3.93 8.53
CA LEU A 75 -9.29 -4.60 8.41
C LEU A 75 -9.20 -5.78 7.43
N THR A 76 -9.77 -6.92 7.82
CA THR A 76 -9.97 -8.09 6.97
C THR A 76 -11.35 -8.14 6.34
N ASP A 77 -12.27 -7.31 6.82
CA ASP A 77 -13.65 -7.24 6.38
C ASP A 77 -13.90 -5.83 5.84
N LEU A 78 -14.19 -5.75 4.55
CA LEU A 78 -14.36 -4.51 3.81
C LEU A 78 -15.85 -4.35 3.45
N PRO A 79 -16.55 -3.37 4.04
CA PRO A 79 -17.95 -3.12 3.74
C PRO A 79 -18.14 -2.71 2.27
N PRO A 80 -19.35 -2.88 1.71
CA PRO A 80 -19.65 -2.49 0.35
C PRO A 80 -19.55 -0.97 0.13
N ASP A 81 -19.59 -0.56 -1.13
CA ASP A 81 -19.69 0.85 -1.57
C ASP A 81 -18.58 1.78 -1.05
N GLY A 82 -17.51 1.18 -0.56
CA GLY A 82 -16.31 1.86 -0.11
C GLY A 82 -16.50 2.57 1.22
N GLU A 83 -17.40 2.20 2.11
CA GLU A 83 -17.56 2.97 3.35
C GLU A 83 -16.26 3.07 4.17
N THR A 84 -15.41 2.04 4.09
CA THR A 84 -14.17 1.95 4.86
C THR A 84 -12.97 1.52 4.01
N GLU A 85 -11.77 1.90 4.45
CA GLU A 85 -10.49 1.54 3.84
C GLU A 85 -9.65 0.66 4.78
N SER A 86 -9.11 -0.44 4.26
CA SER A 86 -8.08 -1.24 4.92
C SER A 86 -6.70 -0.75 4.52
N THR A 87 -5.80 -0.58 5.48
CA THR A 87 -4.45 -0.08 5.24
C THR A 87 -3.40 -1.10 5.65
N GLN A 88 -2.32 -1.16 4.87
CA GLN A 88 -1.15 -2.01 5.13
C GLN A 88 0.12 -1.26 4.82
N THR A 89 1.08 -1.27 5.72
CA THR A 89 2.42 -0.77 5.43
C THR A 89 3.22 -1.84 4.69
N ILE A 90 3.77 -1.49 3.54
CA ILE A 90 4.75 -2.28 2.80
C ILE A 90 6.13 -1.63 2.94
N ARG A 91 7.09 -2.41 3.43
CA ARG A 91 8.49 -2.03 3.53
C ARG A 91 9.31 -2.84 2.53
N LEU A 92 10.03 -2.15 1.68
CA LEU A 92 10.84 -2.71 0.61
C LEU A 92 12.30 -2.36 0.85
N SER A 93 13.15 -3.35 1.09
CA SER A 93 14.57 -3.17 1.35
C SER A 93 15.42 -3.69 0.20
N GLY A 94 16.63 -3.15 0.05
CA GLY A 94 17.53 -3.52 -1.06
C GLY A 94 17.14 -2.86 -2.37
N VAL A 95 16.50 -1.69 -2.30
CA VAL A 95 16.06 -0.95 -3.48
C VAL A 95 17.27 -0.31 -4.17
N GLU A 96 17.47 -0.62 -5.44
CA GLU A 96 18.52 0.04 -6.23
C GLU A 96 18.08 1.42 -6.70
N ARG A 97 18.84 2.46 -6.35
CA ARG A 97 18.58 3.83 -6.81
C ARG A 97 18.65 3.92 -8.33
N GLY A 98 17.67 4.61 -8.93
CA GLY A 98 17.62 4.86 -10.37
C GLY A 98 17.08 3.68 -11.20
N LYS A 99 16.73 2.54 -10.58
CA LYS A 99 16.04 1.45 -11.27
C LYS A 99 14.54 1.48 -11.00
N ALA A 100 13.76 1.14 -12.02
CA ALA A 100 12.33 0.96 -11.87
C ALA A 100 12.04 -0.20 -10.90
N LEU A 101 11.34 0.11 -9.83
CA LEU A 101 10.88 -0.85 -8.85
C LEU A 101 9.73 -1.68 -9.43
N LYS A 102 9.81 -3.01 -9.31
CA LYS A 102 8.73 -3.93 -9.68
C LYS A 102 8.25 -4.65 -8.43
N VAL A 103 7.01 -4.39 -8.04
CA VAL A 103 6.33 -5.12 -6.96
C VAL A 103 5.08 -5.76 -7.56
N ARG A 104 4.88 -7.05 -7.28
CA ARG A 104 3.64 -7.75 -7.64
C ARG A 104 2.78 -7.89 -6.39
N LEU A 105 1.61 -7.27 -6.41
CA LEU A 105 0.59 -7.45 -5.38
C LEU A 105 -0.36 -8.57 -5.81
N ARG A 106 -0.77 -9.40 -4.85
CA ARG A 106 -1.85 -10.38 -5.01
C ARG A 106 -2.86 -10.14 -3.90
N VAL A 107 -4.08 -9.83 -4.30
CA VAL A 107 -5.22 -9.63 -3.42
C VAL A 107 -6.07 -10.90 -3.44
N GLU A 108 -6.40 -11.40 -2.27
CA GLU A 108 -7.26 -12.58 -2.04
C GLU A 108 -8.38 -12.18 -1.08
N TYR A 109 -9.60 -12.65 -1.33
CA TYR A 109 -10.78 -12.36 -0.52
C TYR A 109 -11.90 -13.37 -0.80
N GLU A 110 -12.92 -13.35 0.07
CA GLU A 110 -14.22 -14.01 -0.10
C GLU A 110 -15.31 -12.93 -0.30
N LEU A 111 -16.29 -13.22 -1.15
CA LEU A 111 -17.52 -12.43 -1.35
C LEU A 111 -18.65 -13.06 -0.53
#